data_AF-A0A3B9LUR4-F1
#
_entry.id   AF-A0A3B9LUR4-F1
#
_cell.length_a   1.000
_cell.length_b   1.000
_cell.length_c   1.000
_cell.angle_alpha   90.00
_cell.angle_beta   90.00
_cell.angle_gamma   90.00
#
_symmetry.space_group_name_H-M   'P 1'
#
loop_
_entity.id
_entity.type
_entity.pdbx_description
1 polymer ?
#
loop_
_entity_poly.entity_id
_entity_poly.type
_entity_poly.pdbx_seq_one_letter_code
_entity_poly.pdbx_strand_id
1 'polypeptide(L)'
;MPNKRKAMLVFALLLWAAFCFRVAVARFLPNDAPFDGQVYAQIARNVLEQHVYSPATEAPYDPSLIRLPGYPLFLSGIYSVFGHGNNTAVRVAQALIDTASCGLIALIAFFWEPDDRLKRRTSIAALVLAALCPFTTIYVATILTETPTVFFALAMCLTATLAFKSATQKKALLLWGATGLLAGAAVLFRPDSGLFAAAIGITLVVTTLLRPSGVESSKRRPELLYRFSRASYLGAVFSLAFCLALAPWTIRNFRMFHLFQPLAPAHAEMPGEFVPRGYLSWLRTWIDDGRYIDPVLWSLDERPIQLETIPDKAFDSAEEKQRVAALLEKYNHPPEEPAAANAPPDSEPSPPLSEDQSNQSQESESSKTEDESAQDKGSDEADQDDESDQSDENAPADQAVDQPVEMTPGIDAGFAQLASERIRRHPLRYYLWLPTKRAASLWFDTHSQYYPFEGQLLPLEDLDYDIHQQFWLPLFAGLTFLYTLLGIAGGWFLWQTRDFIARQWLLLAALMIFLRLAFFSSLENPEPRYVVEIFPFLAIFGGIALVRMGGLPKGRDVSA
;
A
#
# COMPACT_ATOMS: atom_id res chain seq x y z
N MET A 1 -11.83 -22.10 -35.98
CA MET A 1 -11.17 -22.76 -34.83
C MET A 1 -9.65 -22.52 -34.70
N PRO A 2 -8.81 -22.53 -35.76
CA PRO A 2 -7.35 -22.37 -35.60
C PRO A 2 -6.91 -21.02 -35.01
N ASN A 3 -7.64 -19.92 -35.29
CA ASN A 3 -7.34 -18.60 -34.73
C ASN A 3 -7.55 -18.48 -33.20
N LYS A 4 -8.46 -19.29 -32.62
CA LYS A 4 -8.68 -19.29 -31.15
C LYS A 4 -7.57 -20.03 -30.42
N ARG A 5 -7.10 -21.16 -30.95
CA ARG A 5 -5.97 -21.91 -30.36
C ARG A 5 -4.68 -21.09 -30.39
N LYS A 6 -4.37 -20.48 -31.53
CA LYS A 6 -3.23 -19.54 -31.65
C LYS A 6 -3.34 -18.38 -30.67
N ALA A 7 -4.55 -17.88 -30.40
CA ALA A 7 -4.78 -16.85 -29.40
C ALA A 7 -4.42 -17.29 -27.98
N MET A 8 -4.97 -18.42 -27.56
CA MET A 8 -4.72 -18.95 -26.23
C MET A 8 -3.24 -19.27 -26.03
N LEU A 9 -2.56 -19.78 -27.06
CA LEU A 9 -1.11 -19.98 -27.02
C LEU A 9 -0.34 -18.68 -26.81
N VAL A 10 -0.68 -17.60 -27.54
CA VAL A 10 -0.03 -16.29 -27.32
C VAL A 10 -0.28 -15.78 -25.89
N PHE A 11 -1.50 -15.88 -25.39
CA PHE A 11 -1.80 -15.49 -24.01
C PHE A 11 -1.02 -16.31 -22.98
N ALA A 12 -0.97 -17.64 -23.16
CA ALA A 12 -0.24 -18.52 -22.26
C ALA A 12 1.27 -18.23 -22.28
N LEU A 13 1.85 -18.01 -23.45
CA LEU A 13 3.27 -17.66 -23.58
C LEU A 13 3.59 -16.30 -22.94
N LEU A 14 2.72 -15.30 -23.10
CA LEU A 14 2.90 -13.99 -22.47
C LEU A 14 2.79 -14.07 -20.94
N LEU A 15 1.81 -14.81 -20.42
CA LEU A 15 1.67 -15.03 -18.97
C LEU A 15 2.84 -15.84 -18.40
N TRP A 16 3.33 -16.84 -19.15
CA TRP A 16 4.52 -17.59 -18.75
C TRP A 16 5.76 -16.70 -18.71
N ALA A 17 5.98 -15.87 -19.74
CA ALA A 17 7.08 -14.91 -19.75
C ALA A 17 6.95 -13.90 -18.60
N ALA A 18 5.75 -13.40 -18.33
CA ALA A 18 5.46 -12.50 -17.20
C ALA A 18 5.77 -13.15 -15.85
N PHE A 19 5.44 -14.44 -15.69
CA PHE A 19 5.75 -15.23 -14.51
C PHE A 19 7.26 -15.43 -14.35
N CYS A 20 7.96 -15.88 -15.39
CA CYS A 20 9.41 -16.04 -15.36
C CYS A 20 10.13 -14.74 -15.01
N PHE A 21 9.68 -13.60 -15.55
CA PHE A 21 10.22 -12.29 -15.21
C PHE A 21 10.02 -11.94 -13.73
N ARG A 22 8.82 -12.16 -13.17
CA ARG A 22 8.52 -11.92 -11.76
C ARG A 22 9.32 -12.82 -10.82
N VAL A 23 9.49 -14.09 -11.17
CA VAL A 23 10.34 -15.03 -10.42
C VAL A 23 11.81 -14.60 -10.50
N ALA A 24 12.27 -14.11 -11.64
CA ALA A 24 13.61 -13.55 -11.76
C ALA A 24 13.79 -12.33 -10.84
N VAL A 25 12.84 -11.38 -10.84
CA VAL A 25 12.87 -10.24 -9.92
C VAL A 25 12.84 -10.69 -8.45
N ALA A 26 11.96 -11.62 -8.09
CA ALA A 26 11.90 -12.22 -6.75
C ALA A 26 13.22 -12.85 -6.30
N ARG A 27 13.96 -13.47 -7.23
CA ARG A 27 15.21 -14.19 -6.96
C ARG A 27 16.43 -13.27 -6.91
N PHE A 28 16.48 -12.26 -7.77
CA PHE A 28 17.66 -11.41 -7.94
C PHE A 28 17.56 -10.08 -7.20
N LEU A 29 16.36 -9.63 -6.84
CA LEU A 29 16.14 -8.39 -6.09
C LEU A 29 15.34 -8.62 -4.79
N PRO A 30 15.59 -9.68 -3.99
CA PRO A 30 14.86 -9.91 -2.75
C PRO A 30 15.07 -8.73 -1.78
N ASN A 31 13.99 -8.24 -1.16
CA ASN A 31 14.08 -7.15 -0.21
C ASN A 31 13.23 -7.42 1.04
N ASP A 32 13.89 -7.60 2.18
CA ASP A 32 13.28 -7.78 3.51
C ASP A 32 13.52 -6.59 4.44
N ALA A 33 14.17 -5.52 3.94
CA ALA A 33 14.50 -4.34 4.72
C ALA A 33 13.28 -3.59 5.28
N PRO A 34 12.11 -3.48 4.59
CA PRO A 34 11.01 -2.67 5.08
C PRO A 34 10.48 -3.13 6.44
N PHE A 35 10.45 -2.19 7.40
CA PHE A 35 10.00 -2.44 8.77
C PHE A 35 8.59 -3.07 8.84
N ASP A 36 7.65 -2.58 8.02
CA ASP A 36 6.30 -3.15 7.91
C ASP A 36 6.35 -4.67 7.59
N GLY A 37 7.23 -5.07 6.68
CA GLY A 37 7.42 -6.46 6.28
C GLY A 37 7.92 -7.35 7.42
N GLN A 38 8.86 -6.83 8.21
CA GLN A 38 9.39 -7.50 9.40
C GLN A 38 8.30 -7.71 10.45
N VAL A 39 7.49 -6.67 10.72
CA VAL A 39 6.35 -6.76 11.65
C VAL A 39 5.33 -7.80 11.16
N TYR A 40 5.00 -7.82 9.86
CA TYR A 40 4.10 -8.83 9.32
C TYR A 40 4.64 -10.26 9.46
N ALA A 41 5.93 -10.47 9.16
CA ALA A 41 6.58 -11.76 9.30
C ALA A 41 6.65 -12.21 10.76
N GLN A 42 6.89 -11.29 11.71
CA GLN A 42 6.90 -11.57 13.14
C GLN A 42 5.52 -12.01 13.63
N ILE A 43 4.45 -11.28 13.26
CA ILE A 43 3.07 -11.67 13.58
C ILE A 43 2.76 -13.06 13.01
N ALA A 44 3.18 -13.34 11.78
CA ALA A 44 2.94 -14.62 11.13
C ALA A 44 3.62 -15.79 11.87
N ARG A 45 4.86 -15.61 12.35
CA ARG A 45 5.58 -16.59 13.19
C ARG A 45 4.86 -16.80 14.52
N ASN A 46 4.51 -15.72 15.22
CA ASN A 46 3.82 -15.79 16.52
C ASN A 46 2.46 -16.48 16.42
N VAL A 47 1.73 -16.32 15.32
CA VAL A 47 0.47 -17.05 15.08
C VAL A 47 0.71 -18.56 14.97
N LEU A 48 1.81 -18.99 14.34
CA LEU A 48 2.13 -20.42 14.17
C LEU A 48 2.71 -21.05 15.43
N GLU A 49 3.63 -20.35 16.09
CA GLU A 49 4.44 -20.88 17.18
C GLU A 49 3.81 -20.64 18.55
N GLN A 50 3.27 -19.43 18.76
CA GLN A 50 2.75 -18.99 20.06
C GLN A 50 1.22 -19.00 20.10
N HIS A 51 0.56 -19.19 18.96
CA HIS A 51 -0.90 -19.11 18.80
C HIS A 51 -1.49 -17.74 19.21
N VAL A 52 -0.69 -16.68 19.14
CA VAL A 52 -1.11 -15.30 19.45
C VAL A 52 -0.82 -14.38 18.27
N TYR A 53 -1.78 -13.51 17.96
CA TYR A 53 -1.59 -12.44 16.98
C TYR A 53 -0.90 -11.25 17.66
N SER A 54 0.43 -11.26 17.64
CA SER A 54 1.28 -10.28 18.32
C SER A 54 2.51 -9.93 17.47
N PRO A 55 2.95 -8.66 17.42
CA PRO A 55 4.21 -8.27 16.81
C PRO A 55 5.41 -8.42 17.76
N ALA A 56 5.20 -8.77 19.03
CA ALA A 56 6.28 -8.86 20.01
C ALA A 56 7.32 -9.92 19.63
N THR A 57 8.59 -9.60 19.85
CA THR A 57 9.72 -10.50 19.61
C THR A 57 10.00 -11.42 20.80
N GLU A 58 9.46 -11.09 21.97
CA GLU A 58 9.65 -11.84 23.21
C GLU A 58 8.35 -11.94 24.04
N ALA A 59 8.37 -12.83 25.03
CA ALA A 59 7.27 -13.02 25.95
C ALA A 59 6.99 -11.74 26.76
N PRO A 60 5.72 -11.39 27.06
CA PRO A 60 4.54 -12.27 27.07
C PRO A 60 3.72 -12.34 25.76
N TYR A 61 4.21 -11.79 24.63
CA TYR A 61 3.53 -11.81 23.33
C TYR A 61 2.11 -11.22 23.34
N ASP A 62 1.95 -10.00 23.87
CA ASP A 62 0.62 -9.40 24.03
C ASP A 62 -0.16 -9.29 22.70
N PRO A 63 -1.46 -9.63 22.69
CA PRO A 63 -2.27 -9.54 21.49
C PRO A 63 -2.33 -8.10 20.94
N SER A 64 -2.22 -7.95 19.63
CA SER A 64 -2.24 -6.64 18.96
C SER A 64 -3.40 -6.50 17.97
N LEU A 65 -3.79 -5.26 17.66
CA LEU A 65 -4.76 -4.90 16.62
C LEU A 65 -4.21 -3.91 15.57
N ILE A 66 -2.92 -3.54 15.67
CA ILE A 66 -2.31 -2.42 14.92
C ILE A 66 -2.13 -2.70 13.42
N ARG A 67 -2.14 -3.98 13.03
CA ARG A 67 -2.10 -4.43 11.63
C ARG A 67 -3.28 -5.35 11.37
N LEU A 68 -3.93 -5.18 10.21
CA LEU A 68 -5.01 -6.06 9.77
C LEU A 68 -4.50 -7.46 9.43
N PRO A 69 -5.34 -8.50 9.60
CA PRO A 69 -4.87 -9.89 9.63
C PRO A 69 -4.61 -10.48 8.25
N GLY A 70 -5.04 -9.84 7.15
CA GLY A 70 -4.99 -10.44 5.82
C GLY A 70 -3.58 -10.84 5.39
N TYR A 71 -2.63 -9.90 5.46
CA TYR A 71 -1.25 -10.18 5.04
C TYR A 71 -0.48 -11.08 6.03
N PRO A 72 -0.52 -10.85 7.37
CA PRO A 72 0.12 -11.77 8.32
C PRO A 72 -0.43 -13.20 8.25
N LEU A 73 -1.74 -13.40 8.08
CA LEU A 73 -2.31 -14.74 7.93
C LEU A 73 -1.97 -15.37 6.58
N PHE A 74 -1.79 -14.56 5.53
CA PHE A 74 -1.26 -15.04 4.25
C PHE A 74 0.18 -15.55 4.39
N LEU A 75 1.05 -14.81 5.08
CA LEU A 75 2.42 -15.24 5.39
C LEU A 75 2.42 -16.51 6.25
N SER A 76 1.59 -16.53 7.30
CA SER A 76 1.42 -17.69 8.20
C SER A 76 1.00 -18.95 7.43
N GLY A 77 0.06 -18.83 6.49
CA GLY A 77 -0.34 -19.91 5.61
C GLY A 77 0.80 -20.47 4.76
N ILE A 78 1.68 -19.60 4.23
CA ILE A 78 2.85 -20.03 3.45
C ILE A 78 3.90 -20.69 4.35
N TYR A 79 4.22 -20.06 5.48
CA TYR A 79 5.20 -20.58 6.44
C TYR A 79 4.81 -21.95 7.01
N SER A 80 3.51 -22.21 7.22
CA SER A 80 3.03 -23.52 7.68
C SER A 80 3.30 -24.67 6.69
N VAL A 81 3.48 -24.38 5.40
CA VAL A 81 3.69 -25.39 4.35
C VAL A 81 5.15 -25.49 3.94
N PHE A 82 5.85 -24.35 3.84
CA PHE A 82 7.20 -24.26 3.26
C PHE A 82 8.31 -23.98 4.28
N GLY A 83 7.97 -23.92 5.57
CA GLY A 83 8.91 -23.65 6.66
C GLY A 83 8.76 -22.24 7.23
N HIS A 84 8.98 -22.12 8.54
CA HIS A 84 8.84 -20.87 9.27
C HIS A 84 9.86 -19.83 8.77
N GLY A 85 9.38 -18.63 8.40
CA GLY A 85 10.25 -17.57 7.89
C GLY A 85 10.73 -17.74 6.45
N ASN A 86 10.16 -18.67 5.67
CA ASN A 86 10.56 -18.87 4.27
C ASN A 86 10.03 -17.75 3.34
N ASN A 87 10.71 -16.60 3.35
CA ASN A 87 10.38 -15.44 2.50
C ASN A 87 10.50 -15.76 1.00
N THR A 88 11.36 -16.69 0.60
CA THR A 88 11.48 -17.11 -0.80
C THR A 88 10.17 -17.74 -1.30
N ALA A 89 9.54 -18.61 -0.51
CA ALA A 89 8.24 -19.17 -0.84
C ALA A 89 7.15 -18.08 -0.94
N VAL A 90 7.21 -17.07 -0.06
CA VAL A 90 6.30 -15.91 -0.12
C VAL A 90 6.48 -15.16 -1.44
N ARG A 91 7.71 -14.83 -1.83
CA ARG A 91 7.97 -14.10 -3.08
C ARG A 91 7.51 -14.88 -4.32
N VAL A 92 7.66 -16.21 -4.33
CA VAL A 92 7.11 -17.05 -5.41
C VAL A 92 5.58 -17.02 -5.45
N ALA A 93 4.93 -17.08 -4.28
CA ALA A 93 3.47 -16.93 -4.19
C ALA A 93 3.01 -15.54 -4.68
N GLN A 94 3.73 -14.48 -4.29
CA GLN A 94 3.48 -13.12 -4.80
C GLN A 94 3.69 -13.04 -6.32
N ALA A 95 4.70 -13.71 -6.88
CA ALA A 95 4.95 -13.74 -8.32
C ALA A 95 3.77 -14.38 -9.08
N LEU A 96 3.19 -15.44 -8.52
CA LEU A 96 1.96 -16.06 -9.06
C LEU A 96 0.77 -15.10 -8.99
N ILE A 97 0.59 -14.43 -7.86
CA ILE A 97 -0.50 -13.46 -7.65
C ILE A 97 -0.38 -12.28 -8.63
N ASP A 98 0.81 -11.68 -8.78
CA ASP A 98 1.01 -10.56 -9.70
C ASP A 98 0.89 -10.98 -11.18
N THR A 99 1.31 -12.21 -11.51
CA THR A 99 1.05 -12.77 -12.85
C THR A 99 -0.46 -12.93 -13.11
N ALA A 100 -1.21 -13.38 -12.10
CA ALA A 100 -2.66 -13.44 -12.19
C ALA A 100 -3.28 -12.04 -12.36
N SER A 101 -2.74 -11.02 -11.69
CA SER A 101 -3.09 -9.61 -11.88
C SER A 101 -2.92 -9.16 -13.34
N CYS A 102 -1.83 -9.53 -14.02
CA CYS A 102 -1.67 -9.28 -15.46
C CYS A 102 -2.80 -9.91 -16.30
N GLY A 103 -3.21 -11.12 -15.95
CA GLY A 103 -4.36 -11.79 -16.57
C GLY A 103 -5.68 -11.04 -16.33
N LEU A 104 -5.90 -10.53 -15.12
CA LEU A 104 -7.07 -9.72 -14.78
C LEU A 104 -7.11 -8.40 -15.55
N ILE A 105 -5.96 -7.70 -15.66
CA ILE A 105 -5.82 -6.50 -16.49
C ILE A 105 -6.23 -6.78 -17.93
N ALA A 106 -5.74 -7.87 -18.51
CA ALA A 106 -6.09 -8.28 -19.87
C ALA A 106 -7.59 -8.56 -20.03
N LEU A 107 -8.23 -9.19 -19.05
CA LEU A 107 -9.67 -9.48 -19.06
C LEU A 107 -10.51 -8.20 -18.91
N ILE A 108 -10.13 -7.29 -18.02
CA ILE A 108 -10.84 -6.01 -17.86
C ILE A 108 -10.76 -5.21 -19.16
N ALA A 109 -9.56 -5.10 -19.75
CA ALA A 109 -9.36 -4.43 -21.04
C ALA A 109 -10.20 -5.07 -22.16
N PHE A 110 -10.33 -6.39 -22.19
CA PHE A 110 -11.21 -7.12 -23.11
C PHE A 110 -12.69 -6.72 -22.93
N PHE A 111 -13.17 -6.60 -21.69
CA PHE A 111 -14.57 -6.28 -21.41
C PHE A 111 -14.93 -4.81 -21.57
N TRP A 112 -13.94 -3.93 -21.41
CA TRP A 112 -14.09 -2.48 -21.50
C TRP A 112 -13.98 -1.97 -22.94
N GLU A 113 -13.26 -2.66 -23.82
CA GLU A 113 -13.22 -2.33 -25.25
C GLU A 113 -14.63 -2.50 -25.89
N PRO A 114 -15.24 -1.42 -26.40
CA PRO A 114 -16.56 -1.49 -27.02
C PRO A 114 -16.57 -2.21 -28.37
N ASP A 115 -15.49 -2.15 -29.15
CA ASP A 115 -15.43 -2.80 -30.46
C ASP A 115 -15.00 -4.27 -30.34
N ASP A 116 -15.93 -5.18 -30.62
CA ASP A 116 -15.71 -6.64 -30.61
C ASP A 116 -14.51 -7.11 -31.44
N ARG A 117 -14.18 -6.39 -32.51
CA ARG A 117 -13.03 -6.73 -33.39
C ARG A 117 -11.70 -6.39 -32.72
N LEU A 118 -11.68 -5.39 -31.85
CA LEU A 118 -10.47 -4.88 -31.19
C LEU A 118 -10.22 -5.55 -29.84
N LYS A 119 -11.26 -6.04 -29.15
CA LYS A 119 -11.19 -6.64 -27.79
C LYS A 119 -9.97 -7.53 -27.56
N ARG A 120 -9.72 -8.46 -28.47
CA ARG A 120 -8.60 -9.41 -28.32
C ARG A 120 -7.25 -8.72 -28.43
N ARG A 121 -7.08 -7.78 -29.37
CA ARG A 121 -5.83 -7.03 -29.52
C ARG A 121 -5.62 -6.13 -28.31
N THR A 122 -6.68 -5.47 -27.84
CA THR A 122 -6.66 -4.60 -26.66
C THR A 122 -6.23 -5.38 -25.42
N SER A 123 -6.79 -6.58 -25.23
CA SER A 123 -6.44 -7.48 -24.14
C SER A 123 -4.97 -7.92 -24.17
N ILE A 124 -4.43 -8.26 -25.35
CA ILE A 124 -3.01 -8.61 -25.51
C ILE A 124 -2.11 -7.39 -25.25
N ALA A 125 -2.47 -6.22 -25.76
CA ALA A 125 -1.70 -4.99 -25.54
C ALA A 125 -1.65 -4.60 -24.05
N ALA A 126 -2.79 -4.68 -23.36
CA ALA A 126 -2.86 -4.45 -21.91
C ALA A 126 -2.04 -5.50 -21.13
N LEU A 127 -2.07 -6.77 -21.54
CA LEU A 127 -1.25 -7.82 -20.94
C LEU A 127 0.25 -7.52 -21.08
N VAL A 128 0.71 -7.09 -22.26
CA VAL A 128 2.12 -6.75 -22.48
C VAL A 128 2.52 -5.55 -21.60
N LEU A 129 1.71 -4.50 -21.55
CA LEU A 129 1.97 -3.35 -20.67
C LEU A 129 2.01 -3.75 -19.19
N ALA A 130 1.11 -4.63 -18.74
CA ALA A 130 1.11 -5.12 -17.37
C ALA A 130 2.34 -6.01 -17.06
N ALA A 131 2.69 -6.90 -17.99
CA ALA A 131 3.82 -7.82 -17.84
C ALA A 131 5.16 -7.09 -17.73
N LEU A 132 5.31 -5.95 -18.44
CA LEU A 132 6.52 -5.12 -18.49
C LEU A 132 6.54 -3.99 -17.46
N CYS A 133 5.50 -3.84 -16.64
CA CYS A 133 5.40 -2.73 -15.68
C CYS A 133 6.40 -2.94 -14.52
N PRO A 134 7.46 -2.12 -14.39
CA PRO A 134 8.43 -2.29 -13.30
C PRO A 134 7.84 -1.87 -11.94
N PHE A 135 6.90 -0.92 -11.95
CA PHE A 135 6.37 -0.29 -10.74
C PHE A 135 5.55 -1.23 -9.86
N THR A 136 4.83 -2.20 -10.45
CA THR A 136 4.12 -3.21 -9.67
C THR A 136 4.98 -4.44 -9.41
N THR A 137 5.94 -4.73 -10.29
CA THR A 137 6.71 -5.98 -10.26
C THR A 137 7.67 -6.02 -9.07
N ILE A 138 8.26 -4.89 -8.64
CA ILE A 138 9.24 -4.88 -7.53
C ILE A 138 8.65 -5.37 -6.20
N TYR A 139 7.35 -5.15 -5.98
CA TYR A 139 6.63 -5.62 -4.80
C TYR A 139 6.43 -7.14 -4.76
N VAL A 140 6.76 -7.86 -5.83
CA VAL A 140 6.84 -9.32 -5.79
C VAL A 140 8.03 -9.77 -4.94
N ALA A 141 9.13 -9.02 -4.99
CA ALA A 141 10.37 -9.34 -4.27
C ALA A 141 10.41 -8.78 -2.84
N THR A 142 9.44 -7.90 -2.51
CA THR A 142 9.34 -7.22 -1.21
C THR A 142 8.17 -7.79 -0.41
N ILE A 143 8.36 -8.04 0.89
CA ILE A 143 7.32 -8.64 1.76
C ILE A 143 6.34 -7.56 2.24
N LEU A 144 5.49 -7.08 1.33
CA LEU A 144 4.49 -6.04 1.59
C LEU A 144 3.12 -6.34 0.95
N THR A 145 2.16 -5.46 1.25
CA THR A 145 0.74 -5.67 0.92
C THR A 145 0.34 -5.26 -0.50
N GLU A 146 1.21 -4.61 -1.27
CA GLU A 146 0.91 -4.04 -2.59
C GLU A 146 0.50 -5.12 -3.59
N THR A 147 1.25 -6.23 -3.67
CA THR A 147 0.95 -7.33 -4.60
C THR A 147 -0.48 -7.90 -4.44
N PRO A 148 -0.90 -8.35 -3.23
CA PRO A 148 -2.27 -8.78 -3.03
C PRO A 148 -3.28 -7.64 -3.18
N THR A 149 -2.94 -6.40 -2.82
CA THR A 149 -3.83 -5.24 -2.98
C THR A 149 -4.17 -4.97 -4.45
N VAL A 150 -3.16 -4.96 -5.33
CA VAL A 150 -3.33 -4.87 -6.79
C VAL A 150 -4.25 -5.98 -7.30
N PHE A 151 -3.99 -7.22 -6.88
CA PHE A 151 -4.80 -8.37 -7.27
C PHE A 151 -6.27 -8.20 -6.86
N PHE A 152 -6.53 -7.87 -5.60
CA PHE A 152 -7.90 -7.69 -5.11
C PHE A 152 -8.60 -6.51 -5.80
N ALA A 153 -7.91 -5.39 -6.02
CA ALA A 153 -8.45 -4.24 -6.76
C ALA A 153 -8.90 -4.61 -8.17
N LEU A 154 -8.10 -5.38 -8.89
CA LEU A 154 -8.43 -5.89 -10.22
C LEU A 154 -9.52 -6.95 -10.18
N ALA A 155 -9.48 -7.88 -9.20
CA ALA A 155 -10.48 -8.92 -9.05
C ALA A 155 -11.87 -8.33 -8.78
N MET A 156 -11.98 -7.39 -7.84
CA MET A 156 -13.23 -6.70 -7.54
C MET A 156 -13.70 -5.83 -8.72
N CYS A 157 -12.79 -5.18 -9.44
CA CYS A 157 -13.11 -4.42 -10.65
C CYS A 157 -13.66 -5.33 -11.77
N LEU A 158 -13.06 -6.51 -11.96
CA LEU A 158 -13.52 -7.48 -12.94
C LEU A 158 -14.89 -8.06 -12.56
N THR A 159 -15.09 -8.47 -11.30
CA THR A 159 -16.40 -9.00 -10.86
C THR A 159 -17.49 -7.94 -10.93
N ALA A 160 -17.18 -6.69 -10.58
CA ALA A 160 -18.10 -5.56 -10.77
C ALA A 160 -18.43 -5.35 -12.26
N THR A 161 -17.42 -5.36 -13.13
CA THR A 161 -17.59 -5.26 -14.60
C THR A 161 -18.53 -6.36 -15.12
N LEU A 162 -18.33 -7.60 -14.67
CA LEU A 162 -19.21 -8.73 -15.02
C LEU A 162 -20.61 -8.58 -14.42
N ALA A 163 -20.75 -8.04 -13.21
CA ALA A 163 -22.03 -7.80 -12.55
C ALA A 163 -22.86 -6.78 -13.34
N PHE A 164 -22.22 -5.70 -13.79
CA PHE A 164 -22.85 -4.68 -14.63
C PHE A 164 -23.28 -5.20 -16.01
N LYS A 165 -22.49 -6.10 -16.60
CA LYS A 165 -22.79 -6.74 -17.89
C LYS A 165 -23.77 -7.91 -17.77
N SER A 166 -24.19 -8.30 -16.57
CA SER A 166 -25.02 -9.48 -16.37
C SER A 166 -26.46 -9.30 -16.87
N ALA A 167 -26.91 -10.24 -17.69
CA ALA A 167 -28.26 -10.25 -18.24
C ALA A 167 -29.32 -10.75 -17.24
N THR A 168 -28.93 -11.59 -16.27
CA THR A 168 -29.85 -12.18 -15.29
C THR A 168 -29.63 -11.62 -13.89
N GLN A 169 -30.73 -11.39 -13.16
CA GLN A 169 -30.69 -10.86 -11.80
C GLN A 169 -29.92 -11.79 -10.84
N LYS A 170 -30.15 -13.11 -10.93
CA LYS A 170 -29.44 -14.09 -10.10
C LYS A 170 -27.91 -14.00 -10.27
N LYS A 171 -27.43 -13.91 -11.51
CA LYS A 171 -25.99 -13.78 -11.79
C LYS A 171 -25.45 -12.44 -11.31
N ALA A 172 -26.20 -11.35 -11.50
CA ALA A 172 -25.82 -10.04 -10.99
C ALA A 172 -25.67 -10.06 -9.45
N LEU A 173 -26.62 -10.67 -8.73
CA LEU A 173 -26.57 -10.77 -7.26
C LEU A 173 -25.36 -11.57 -6.79
N LEU A 174 -25.08 -12.72 -7.42
CA LEU A 174 -23.91 -13.53 -7.10
C LEU A 174 -22.61 -12.75 -7.32
N LEU A 175 -22.51 -12.00 -8.43
CA LEU A 175 -21.32 -11.21 -8.73
C LEU A 175 -21.18 -9.98 -7.82
N TRP A 176 -22.27 -9.33 -7.42
CA TRP A 176 -22.24 -8.25 -6.44
C TRP A 176 -21.84 -8.75 -5.05
N GLY A 177 -22.34 -9.92 -4.64
CA GLY A 177 -21.89 -10.60 -3.42
C GLY A 177 -20.41 -10.97 -3.48
N ALA A 178 -19.93 -11.55 -4.59
CA ALA A 178 -18.51 -11.86 -4.78
C ALA A 178 -17.64 -10.58 -4.77
N THR A 179 -18.10 -9.49 -5.41
CA THR A 179 -17.41 -8.21 -5.39
C THR A 179 -17.32 -7.65 -3.97
N GLY A 180 -18.38 -7.75 -3.17
CA GLY A 180 -18.40 -7.34 -1.77
C GLY A 180 -17.42 -8.15 -0.91
N LEU A 181 -17.43 -9.49 -1.05
CA LEU A 181 -16.47 -10.36 -0.34
C LEU A 181 -15.02 -10.04 -0.71
N LEU A 182 -14.72 -9.85 -2.00
CA LEU A 182 -13.39 -9.48 -2.47
C LEU A 182 -12.96 -8.12 -1.91
N ALA A 183 -13.86 -7.14 -1.89
CA ALA A 183 -13.59 -5.82 -1.33
C ALA A 183 -13.33 -5.88 0.18
N GLY A 184 -14.08 -6.69 0.94
CA GLY A 184 -13.84 -6.87 2.36
C GLY A 184 -12.55 -7.64 2.66
N ALA A 185 -12.22 -8.66 1.85
CA ALA A 185 -10.93 -9.34 1.93
C ALA A 185 -9.76 -8.40 1.60
N ALA A 186 -9.91 -7.53 0.59
CA ALA A 186 -8.92 -6.52 0.25
C ALA A 186 -8.63 -5.59 1.44
N VAL A 187 -9.68 -5.17 2.14
CA VAL A 187 -9.55 -4.35 3.36
C VAL A 187 -8.74 -5.07 4.43
N LEU A 188 -8.95 -6.38 4.65
CA LEU A 188 -8.15 -7.14 5.61
C LEU A 188 -6.66 -7.20 5.26
N PHE A 189 -6.29 -7.12 3.98
CA PHE A 189 -4.88 -6.99 3.59
C PHE A 189 -4.38 -5.57 3.77
N ARG A 190 -5.20 -4.58 3.41
CA ARG A 190 -4.82 -3.17 3.42
C ARG A 190 -6.05 -2.28 3.62
N PRO A 191 -6.14 -1.48 4.71
CA PRO A 191 -7.36 -0.77 5.09
C PRO A 191 -7.86 0.23 4.03
N ASP A 192 -6.96 0.90 3.33
CA ASP A 192 -7.31 1.87 2.28
C ASP A 192 -7.98 1.24 1.04
N SER A 193 -7.96 -0.10 0.90
CA SER A 193 -8.75 -0.82 -0.11
C SER A 193 -10.26 -0.57 0.01
N GLY A 194 -10.73 -0.06 1.16
CA GLY A 194 -12.11 0.41 1.32
C GLY A 194 -12.48 1.52 0.34
N LEU A 195 -11.50 2.29 -0.15
CA LEU A 195 -11.71 3.32 -1.18
C LEU A 195 -12.06 2.70 -2.54
N PHE A 196 -11.50 1.54 -2.88
CA PHE A 196 -11.92 0.79 -4.08
C PHE A 196 -13.37 0.29 -3.96
N ALA A 197 -13.74 -0.19 -2.77
CA ALA A 197 -15.11 -0.59 -2.47
C ALA A 197 -16.09 0.60 -2.63
N ALA A 198 -15.71 1.78 -2.11
CA ALA A 198 -16.46 3.01 -2.26
C ALA A 198 -16.58 3.44 -3.73
N ALA A 199 -15.49 3.38 -4.51
CA ALA A 199 -15.50 3.70 -5.94
C ALA A 199 -16.49 2.82 -6.73
N ILE A 200 -16.52 1.51 -6.45
CA ILE A 200 -17.46 0.57 -7.04
C ILE A 200 -18.91 0.89 -6.61
N GLY A 201 -19.15 1.14 -5.32
CA GLY A 201 -20.47 1.48 -4.79
C GLY A 201 -21.03 2.78 -5.39
N ILE A 202 -20.22 3.83 -5.46
CA ILE A 202 -20.58 5.10 -6.10
C ILE A 202 -20.88 4.88 -7.58
N THR A 203 -20.04 4.12 -8.30
CA THR A 203 -20.29 3.78 -9.70
C THR A 203 -21.62 3.05 -9.86
N LEU A 204 -21.92 2.07 -9.01
CA LEU A 204 -23.18 1.33 -9.02
C LEU A 204 -24.38 2.27 -8.88
N VAL A 205 -24.36 3.16 -7.89
CA VAL A 205 -25.45 4.12 -7.66
C VAL A 205 -25.58 5.09 -8.83
N VAL A 206 -24.50 5.75 -9.23
CA VAL A 206 -24.53 6.76 -10.30
C VAL A 206 -25.00 6.16 -11.63
N THR A 207 -24.44 5.02 -12.03
CA THR A 207 -24.76 4.39 -13.33
C THR A 207 -26.16 3.80 -13.37
N THR A 208 -26.67 3.25 -12.27
CA THR A 208 -28.05 2.73 -12.22
C THR A 208 -29.09 3.84 -12.25
N LEU A 209 -28.81 5.00 -11.64
CA LEU A 209 -29.70 6.16 -11.67
C LEU A 209 -29.68 6.88 -13.02
N LEU A 210 -28.49 7.08 -13.60
CA LEU A 210 -28.29 7.83 -14.85
C LEU A 210 -28.47 7.00 -16.13
N ARG A 211 -28.78 5.71 -16.03
CA ARG A 211 -28.96 4.84 -17.21
C ARG A 211 -30.05 5.42 -18.14
N PRO A 212 -29.76 5.62 -19.44
CA PRO A 212 -30.76 6.09 -20.39
C PRO A 212 -31.94 5.11 -20.43
N SER A 213 -33.16 5.63 -20.31
CA SER A 213 -34.36 4.82 -20.45
C SER A 213 -34.42 4.25 -21.86
N GLY A 214 -34.53 2.92 -21.99
CA GLY A 214 -34.94 2.32 -23.26
C GLY A 214 -36.32 2.87 -23.63
N VAL A 215 -36.47 3.35 -24.87
CA VAL A 215 -37.76 3.80 -25.40
C VAL A 215 -38.77 2.65 -25.30
N GLU A 216 -40.01 3.02 -24.96
CA GLU A 216 -41.20 2.20 -24.70
C GLU A 216 -41.34 1.56 -23.31
N SER A 217 -41.82 2.35 -22.35
CA SER A 217 -42.83 1.82 -21.44
C SER A 217 -43.83 2.88 -20.98
N SER A 218 -44.95 2.89 -21.70
CA SER A 218 -46.24 3.36 -21.22
C SER A 218 -46.62 2.59 -19.96
N LYS A 219 -46.33 3.16 -18.78
CA LYS A 219 -47.09 3.10 -17.51
C LYS A 219 -46.22 3.63 -16.38
N ARG A 220 -46.53 4.86 -15.96
CA ARG A 220 -45.97 5.59 -14.81
C ARG A 220 -46.20 4.84 -13.48
N ARG A 221 -45.44 3.76 -13.20
CA ARG A 221 -44.76 3.71 -11.91
C ARG A 221 -43.55 4.62 -12.05
N PRO A 222 -43.16 5.41 -11.03
CA PRO A 222 -42.04 6.33 -11.19
C PRO A 222 -40.77 5.48 -11.39
N GLU A 223 -40.34 5.36 -12.64
CA GLU A 223 -39.13 4.67 -13.11
C GLU A 223 -37.91 4.93 -12.20
N LEU A 224 -37.84 6.16 -11.68
CA LEU A 224 -36.87 6.57 -10.69
C LEU A 224 -36.91 5.72 -9.39
N LEU A 225 -38.08 5.46 -8.81
CA LEU A 225 -38.21 4.61 -7.62
C LEU A 225 -37.75 3.17 -7.87
N TYR A 226 -37.99 2.63 -9.07
CA TYR A 226 -37.48 1.30 -9.44
C TYR A 226 -35.95 1.30 -9.55
N ARG A 227 -35.35 2.34 -10.12
CA ARG A 227 -33.88 2.48 -10.18
C ARG A 227 -33.27 2.61 -8.80
N PHE A 228 -33.85 3.44 -7.94
CA PHE A 228 -33.42 3.56 -6.55
C PHE A 228 -33.55 2.23 -5.82
N SER A 229 -34.69 1.54 -5.90
CA SER A 229 -34.87 0.26 -5.20
C SER A 229 -33.89 -0.80 -5.71
N ARG A 230 -33.62 -0.83 -7.02
CA ARG A 230 -32.62 -1.72 -7.62
C ARG A 230 -31.20 -1.39 -7.15
N ALA A 231 -30.82 -0.11 -7.17
CA ALA A 231 -29.51 0.34 -6.70
C ALA A 231 -29.31 -0.02 -5.23
N SER A 232 -30.30 0.28 -4.38
CA SER A 232 -30.28 -0.05 -2.95
C SER A 232 -30.21 -1.55 -2.71
N TYR A 233 -30.97 -2.37 -3.45
CA TYR A 233 -30.95 -3.82 -3.29
C TYR A 233 -29.60 -4.44 -3.68
N LEU A 234 -29.04 -4.05 -4.82
CA LEU A 234 -27.71 -4.53 -5.24
C LEU A 234 -26.61 -4.01 -4.31
N GLY A 235 -26.70 -2.75 -3.91
CA GLY A 235 -25.80 -2.12 -2.95
C GLY A 235 -25.87 -2.80 -1.57
N ALA A 236 -27.05 -3.23 -1.12
CA ALA A 236 -27.21 -3.97 0.13
C ALA A 236 -26.55 -5.36 0.07
N VAL A 237 -26.69 -6.09 -1.04
CA VAL A 237 -26.01 -7.38 -1.22
C VAL A 237 -24.48 -7.21 -1.21
N PHE A 238 -23.99 -6.22 -1.95
CA PHE A 238 -22.56 -5.87 -1.94
C PHE A 238 -22.08 -5.51 -0.53
N SER A 239 -22.80 -4.63 0.17
CA SER A 239 -22.41 -4.14 1.50
C SER A 239 -22.48 -5.23 2.58
N LEU A 240 -23.50 -6.09 2.53
CA LEU A 240 -23.63 -7.22 3.47
C LEU A 240 -22.46 -8.20 3.29
N ALA A 241 -22.12 -8.52 2.04
CA ALA A 241 -20.98 -9.37 1.73
C ALA A 241 -19.64 -8.75 2.16
N PHE A 242 -19.47 -7.44 1.95
CA PHE A 242 -18.32 -6.69 2.44
C PHE A 242 -18.18 -6.76 3.97
N CYS A 243 -19.25 -6.47 4.71
CA CYS A 243 -19.25 -6.55 6.17
C CYS A 243 -19.03 -7.98 6.68
N LEU A 244 -19.53 -8.99 5.98
CA LEU A 244 -19.35 -10.40 6.35
C LEU A 244 -17.88 -10.80 6.35
N ALA A 245 -17.09 -10.31 5.39
CA ALA A 245 -15.65 -10.58 5.34
C ALA A 245 -14.89 -9.94 6.52
N LEU A 246 -15.31 -8.77 6.98
CA LEU A 246 -14.68 -8.06 8.11
C LEU A 246 -15.13 -8.55 9.49
N ALA A 247 -16.27 -9.26 9.54
CA ALA A 247 -16.88 -9.68 10.80
C ALA A 247 -15.96 -10.51 11.72
N PRO A 248 -15.20 -11.51 11.23
CA PRO A 248 -14.34 -12.32 12.12
C PRO A 248 -13.29 -11.49 12.86
N TRP A 249 -12.62 -10.58 12.16
CA TRP A 249 -11.63 -9.67 12.75
C TRP A 249 -12.27 -8.73 13.76
N THR A 250 -13.41 -8.14 13.40
CA THR A 250 -14.16 -7.22 14.27
C THR A 250 -14.62 -7.92 15.55
N ILE A 251 -15.11 -9.16 15.45
CA ILE A 251 -15.54 -9.96 16.60
C ILE A 251 -14.34 -10.29 17.50
N ARG A 252 -13.18 -10.65 16.92
CA ARG A 252 -11.95 -10.90 17.69
C ARG A 252 -11.56 -9.65 18.48
N ASN A 253 -11.55 -8.48 17.84
CA ASN A 253 -11.15 -7.24 18.49
C ASN A 253 -12.11 -6.83 19.61
N PHE A 254 -13.42 -7.02 19.41
CA PHE A 254 -14.40 -6.78 20.45
C PHE A 254 -14.24 -7.73 21.65
N ARG A 255 -13.85 -8.99 21.42
CA ARG A 255 -13.62 -9.95 22.50
C ARG A 255 -12.32 -9.71 23.26
N MET A 256 -11.24 -9.35 22.55
CA MET A 256 -9.91 -9.18 23.15
C MET A 256 -9.72 -7.81 23.80
N PHE A 257 -10.20 -6.74 23.16
CA PHE A 257 -9.93 -5.36 23.58
C PHE A 257 -11.19 -4.61 24.02
N HIS A 258 -12.37 -5.23 23.94
CA HIS A 258 -13.66 -4.56 24.19
C HIS A 258 -13.92 -3.35 23.28
N LEU A 259 -13.30 -3.33 22.09
CA LEU A 259 -13.41 -2.27 21.10
C LEU A 259 -14.03 -2.76 19.79
N PHE A 260 -15.00 -2.00 19.28
CA PHE A 260 -15.52 -2.20 17.93
C PHE A 260 -14.52 -1.61 16.91
N GLN A 261 -13.52 -2.41 16.55
CA GLN A 261 -12.41 -1.99 15.68
C GLN A 261 -12.34 -2.88 14.42
N PRO A 262 -13.13 -2.59 13.35
CA PRO A 262 -13.12 -3.37 12.13
C PRO A 262 -11.92 -3.11 11.20
N LEU A 263 -11.23 -1.97 11.39
CA LEU A 263 -10.07 -1.53 10.61
C LEU A 263 -8.85 -1.40 11.52
N ALA A 264 -7.64 -1.31 10.95
CA ALA A 264 -6.47 -0.91 11.73
C ALA A 264 -6.64 0.53 12.24
N PRO A 265 -6.07 0.85 13.42
CA PRO A 265 -5.90 2.23 13.88
C PRO A 265 -5.08 3.07 12.89
N ALA A 266 -5.29 4.39 12.89
CA ALA A 266 -4.74 5.27 11.86
C ALA A 266 -3.22 5.46 11.96
N HIS A 267 -2.66 5.35 13.16
CA HIS A 267 -1.25 5.56 13.46
C HIS A 267 -0.61 4.31 14.05
N ALA A 268 -1.21 3.14 13.81
CA ALA A 268 -0.77 1.85 14.35
C ALA A 268 -0.71 1.78 15.88
N GLU A 269 -1.59 2.51 16.56
CA GLU A 269 -1.61 2.62 18.01
C GLU A 269 -2.44 1.51 18.70
N MET A 270 -2.00 1.07 19.88
CA MET A 270 -2.80 0.24 20.79
C MET A 270 -3.74 1.08 21.66
N PRO A 271 -4.79 0.48 22.24
CA PRO A 271 -5.72 1.20 23.10
C PRO A 271 -5.02 1.85 24.29
N GLY A 272 -5.11 3.19 24.38
CA GLY A 272 -4.53 3.97 25.47
C GLY A 272 -3.15 4.55 25.16
N GLU A 273 -2.52 4.17 24.05
CA GLU A 273 -1.23 4.74 23.65
C GLU A 273 -1.36 6.22 23.25
N PHE A 274 -0.32 6.98 23.57
CA PHE A 274 -0.20 8.35 23.16
C PHE A 274 0.13 8.42 21.66
N VAL A 275 -0.53 9.34 20.96
CA VAL A 275 -0.25 9.60 19.54
C VAL A 275 -0.02 11.10 19.38
N PRO A 276 1.12 11.52 18.81
CA PRO A 276 1.49 12.93 18.68
C PRO A 276 0.75 13.62 17.52
N ARG A 277 -0.57 13.77 17.68
CA ARG A 277 -1.47 14.30 16.65
C ARG A 277 -1.20 15.76 16.31
N GLY A 278 -0.72 16.54 17.27
CA GLY A 278 -0.28 17.92 17.07
C GLY A 278 0.94 18.01 16.16
N TYR A 279 1.95 17.19 16.40
CA TYR A 279 3.13 17.07 15.55
C TYR A 279 2.76 16.63 14.12
N LEU A 280 1.97 15.56 13.99
CA LEU A 280 1.49 15.09 12.68
C LEU A 280 0.66 16.16 11.94
N SER A 281 -0.18 16.90 12.67
CA SER A 281 -0.93 18.03 12.10
C SER A 281 -0.01 19.14 11.60
N TRP A 282 1.10 19.41 12.29
CA TRP A 282 2.10 20.39 11.86
C TRP A 282 2.83 19.91 10.60
N LEU A 283 3.29 18.66 10.55
CA LEU A 283 3.88 18.06 9.35
C LEU A 283 2.94 18.14 8.15
N ARG A 284 1.65 17.89 8.37
CA ARG A 284 0.59 17.98 7.36
C ARG A 284 0.45 19.40 6.77
N THR A 285 1.02 20.44 7.38
CA THR A 285 0.97 21.81 6.85
C THR A 285 2.09 22.15 5.86
N TRP A 286 3.10 21.30 5.71
CA TRP A 286 4.26 21.64 4.85
C TRP A 286 4.92 20.47 4.11
N ILE A 287 4.87 19.23 4.60
CA ILE A 287 5.43 18.08 3.88
C ILE A 287 4.70 17.95 2.53
N ASP A 288 5.44 17.94 1.42
CA ASP A 288 4.90 17.79 0.06
C ASP A 288 5.56 16.67 -0.74
N ASP A 289 6.61 16.05 -0.21
CA ASP A 289 7.51 15.13 -0.91
C ASP A 289 8.01 14.04 0.05
N GLY A 290 8.28 12.85 -0.50
CA GLY A 290 8.74 11.69 0.24
C GLY A 290 10.07 11.88 0.98
N ARG A 291 10.96 12.79 0.52
CA ARG A 291 12.29 12.99 1.12
C ARG A 291 12.27 13.41 2.59
N TYR A 292 11.17 14.02 3.01
CA TYR A 292 11.04 14.51 4.38
C TYR A 292 10.47 13.43 5.31
N ILE A 293 9.95 12.32 4.78
CA ILE A 293 9.28 11.32 5.61
C ILE A 293 10.29 10.64 6.53
N ASP A 294 11.40 10.14 6.01
CA ASP A 294 12.41 9.45 6.84
C ASP A 294 13.01 10.37 7.92
N PRO A 295 13.49 11.59 7.62
CA PRO A 295 14.15 12.43 8.62
C PRO A 295 13.24 13.03 9.69
N VAL A 296 11.96 13.28 9.39
CA VAL A 296 11.06 14.00 10.33
C VAL A 296 9.83 13.23 10.78
N LEU A 297 9.41 12.18 10.07
CA LEU A 297 8.26 11.36 10.46
C LEU A 297 8.70 10.01 11.02
N TRP A 298 9.48 9.22 10.27
CA TRP A 298 9.92 7.89 10.74
C TRP A 298 10.95 7.97 11.87
N SER A 299 11.71 9.07 11.93
CA SER A 299 12.68 9.32 13.01
C SER A 299 12.03 9.69 14.34
N LEU A 300 10.72 9.95 14.36
CA LEU A 300 10.01 10.38 15.56
C LEU A 300 10.05 9.29 16.63
N ASP A 301 10.46 9.69 17.82
CA ASP A 301 10.71 8.83 18.99
C ASP A 301 11.77 7.73 18.77
N GLU A 302 12.51 7.78 17.66
CA GLU A 302 13.63 6.86 17.39
C GLU A 302 15.00 7.56 17.46
N ARG A 303 15.10 8.81 16.99
CA ARG A 303 16.36 9.56 16.97
C ARG A 303 16.15 11.08 16.99
N PRO A 304 17.16 11.88 17.37
CA PRO A 304 17.05 13.34 17.38
C PRO A 304 16.65 13.92 16.02
N ILE A 305 15.68 14.84 16.03
CA ILE A 305 15.24 15.55 14.83
C ILE A 305 16.00 16.87 14.76
N GLN A 306 16.87 16.99 13.75
CA GLN A 306 17.70 18.16 13.51
C GLN A 306 16.92 19.24 12.75
N LEU A 307 16.97 20.49 13.23
CA LEU A 307 16.24 21.61 12.63
C LEU A 307 16.71 21.90 11.19
N GLU A 308 17.96 21.59 10.89
CA GLU A 308 18.64 21.78 9.61
C GLU A 308 18.06 20.88 8.51
N THR A 309 17.48 19.74 8.87
CA THR A 309 16.81 18.82 7.93
C THR A 309 15.44 19.33 7.48
N ILE A 310 14.87 20.29 8.21
CA ILE A 310 13.56 20.87 7.93
C ILE A 310 13.74 22.06 6.97
N PRO A 311 13.11 22.03 5.78
CA PRO A 311 13.31 23.06 4.77
C PRO A 311 12.69 24.40 5.20
N ASP A 312 13.24 25.53 4.76
CA ASP A 312 12.76 26.86 5.16
C ASP A 312 11.26 27.09 4.85
N LYS A 313 10.71 26.42 3.82
CA LYS A 313 9.27 26.46 3.49
C LYS A 313 8.36 25.88 4.59
N ALA A 314 8.91 25.12 5.53
CA ALA A 314 8.20 24.57 6.67
C ALA A 314 7.81 25.63 7.71
N PHE A 315 8.39 26.83 7.63
CA PHE A 315 8.15 27.94 8.56
C PHE A 315 7.56 29.13 7.80
N ASP A 316 6.54 29.80 8.35
CA ASP A 316 5.97 31.01 7.72
C ASP A 316 6.68 32.29 8.19
N SER A 317 7.39 32.23 9.31
CA SER A 317 8.13 33.36 9.88
C SER A 317 9.34 32.90 10.69
N ALA A 318 10.26 33.83 10.99
CA ALA A 318 11.43 33.54 11.82
C ALA A 318 11.03 33.20 13.27
N GLU A 319 9.99 33.83 13.80
CA GLU A 319 9.44 33.55 15.12
C GLU A 319 8.85 32.13 15.18
N GLU A 320 8.21 31.67 14.10
CA GLU A 320 7.71 30.30 14.01
C GLU A 320 8.87 29.30 14.02
N LYS A 321 9.93 29.56 13.26
CA LYS A 321 11.15 28.73 13.25
C LYS A 321 11.79 28.63 14.65
N GLN A 322 11.86 29.74 15.39
CA GLN A 322 12.35 29.75 16.77
C GLN A 322 11.47 28.93 17.73
N ARG A 323 10.14 28.98 17.57
CA ARG A 323 9.21 28.16 18.37
C ARG A 323 9.37 26.67 18.07
N VAL A 324 9.52 26.28 16.81
CA VAL A 324 9.79 24.89 16.43
C VAL A 324 11.13 24.44 17.01
N ALA A 325 12.18 25.25 16.89
CA ALA A 325 13.48 24.97 17.48
C ALA A 325 13.39 24.72 18.99
N ALA A 326 12.64 25.56 19.72
CA ALA A 326 12.45 25.40 21.16
C ALA A 326 11.62 24.16 21.54
N LEU A 327 10.74 23.67 20.67
CA LEU A 327 10.02 22.41 20.88
C LEU A 327 10.91 21.20 20.60
N LEU A 328 11.66 21.23 19.48
CA LEU A 328 12.62 20.19 19.13
C LEU A 328 13.75 20.07 20.14
N GLU A 329 14.21 21.17 20.72
CA GLU A 329 15.24 21.16 21.78
C GLU A 329 14.77 20.37 23.01
N LYS A 330 13.50 20.53 23.40
CA LYS A 330 12.90 19.77 24.51
C LYS A 330 12.66 18.31 24.15
N TYR A 331 12.36 18.03 22.89
CA TYR A 331 12.16 16.69 22.37
C TYR A 331 13.49 15.90 22.31
N ASN A 332 14.56 16.55 21.82
CA ASN A 332 15.89 15.97 21.71
C ASN A 332 16.62 15.85 23.05
N HIS A 333 16.21 16.64 24.06
CA HIS A 333 16.76 16.60 25.42
C HIS A 333 15.63 16.45 26.44
N PRO A 334 14.99 15.27 26.51
CA PRO A 334 13.99 15.00 27.53
C PRO A 334 14.65 15.12 28.91
N PRO A 335 13.93 15.60 29.94
CA PRO A 335 14.46 15.67 31.29
C PRO A 335 14.83 14.27 31.77
N GLU A 336 16.06 14.08 32.28
CA GLU A 336 16.44 12.84 32.97
C GLU A 336 15.43 12.57 34.09
N GLU A 337 14.80 11.39 34.09
CA GLU A 337 14.01 10.97 35.23
C GLU A 337 14.91 11.00 36.47
N PRO A 338 14.51 11.67 37.57
CA PRO A 338 15.31 11.67 38.78
C PRO A 338 15.43 10.23 39.29
N ALA A 339 16.65 9.69 39.29
CA ALA A 339 17.00 8.45 39.95
C ALA A 339 16.28 8.36 41.30
N ALA A 340 15.48 7.31 41.48
CA ALA A 340 14.58 7.11 42.62
C ALA A 340 15.32 7.29 43.96
N ALA A 341 15.30 8.51 44.49
CA ALA A 341 15.87 8.86 45.77
C ALA A 341 14.74 9.30 46.70
N ASN A 342 14.42 8.43 47.66
CA ASN A 342 13.61 8.62 48.87
C ASN A 342 12.09 8.49 48.72
N ALA A 343 11.60 7.25 48.78
CA ALA A 343 10.26 6.95 49.31
C ALA A 343 10.38 6.44 50.76
N PRO A 344 9.56 6.92 51.72
CA PRO A 344 9.50 6.36 53.08
C PRO A 344 8.85 4.96 53.05
N PRO A 345 9.12 4.09 54.04
CA PRO A 345 8.50 2.78 54.11
C PRO A 345 7.02 2.91 54.50
N ASP A 346 6.19 2.03 53.94
CA ASP A 346 4.79 1.75 54.26
C ASP A 346 3.73 2.32 53.28
N SER A 347 3.58 1.62 52.15
CA SER A 347 2.26 1.27 51.61
C SER A 347 2.38 0.08 50.64
N GLU A 348 1.53 -0.93 50.85
CA GLU A 348 1.47 -2.25 50.21
C GLU A 348 1.36 -2.25 48.67
N PRO A 349 1.73 -3.36 48.00
CA PRO A 349 2.13 -3.38 46.59
C PRO A 349 0.92 -3.35 45.64
N SER A 350 0.94 -2.41 44.70
CA SER A 350 0.24 -2.55 43.43
C SER A 350 1.14 -3.33 42.47
N PRO A 351 0.62 -4.27 41.67
CA PRO A 351 1.45 -5.10 40.80
C PRO A 351 2.14 -4.22 39.73
N PRO A 352 3.40 -4.51 39.35
CA PRO A 352 4.21 -3.60 38.54
C PRO A 352 3.74 -3.56 37.09
N LEU A 353 3.71 -2.35 36.53
CA LEU A 353 3.93 -2.12 35.11
C LEU A 353 5.35 -2.62 34.79
N SER A 354 5.47 -3.58 33.88
CA SER A 354 6.77 -4.08 33.42
C SER A 354 7.31 -3.16 32.34
N GLU A 355 8.16 -2.24 32.76
CA GLU A 355 9.24 -1.67 31.94
C GLU A 355 10.49 -2.57 32.01
N ASP A 356 11.33 -2.38 30.98
CA ASP A 356 12.73 -2.78 30.75
C ASP A 356 12.95 -3.94 29.77
N GLN A 357 13.36 -3.68 28.53
CA GLN A 357 14.63 -3.08 28.06
C GLN A 357 15.87 -3.89 28.46
N SER A 358 16.25 -4.77 27.53
CA SER A 358 17.56 -4.87 26.90
C SER A 358 18.81 -4.40 27.67
N ASN A 359 19.61 -5.41 28.01
CA ASN A 359 21.02 -5.55 27.61
C ASN A 359 22.07 -4.63 28.26
N GLN A 360 22.77 -5.18 29.27
CA GLN A 360 24.18 -4.85 29.50
C GLN A 360 25.01 -6.14 29.57
N SER A 361 25.98 -6.21 28.66
CA SER A 361 27.08 -7.15 28.64
C SER A 361 28.19 -6.68 29.58
N GLN A 362 28.75 -7.58 30.39
CA GLN A 362 30.17 -7.53 30.76
C GLN A 362 30.66 -8.87 31.32
N GLU A 363 31.80 -9.30 30.79
CA GLU A 363 32.61 -10.46 31.21
C GLU A 363 33.21 -10.27 32.62
N SER A 364 33.31 -11.35 33.40
CA SER A 364 34.60 -11.88 33.89
C SER A 364 34.48 -13.06 34.88
N GLU A 365 35.21 -14.12 34.53
CA GLU A 365 36.01 -15.04 35.35
C GLU A 365 35.43 -15.94 36.48
N SER A 366 35.47 -17.24 36.15
CA SER A 366 35.99 -18.36 36.95
C SER A 366 35.10 -19.00 38.03
N SER A 367 34.79 -20.30 37.86
CA SER A 367 35.47 -21.37 38.59
C SER A 367 35.07 -22.75 38.06
N LYS A 368 36.09 -23.61 37.99
CA LYS A 368 36.10 -25.02 37.59
C LYS A 368 35.07 -25.88 38.33
N THR A 369 34.47 -26.86 37.64
CA THR A 369 34.54 -28.26 38.10
C THR A 369 34.42 -29.20 36.90
N GLU A 370 35.40 -30.08 36.80
CA GLU A 370 35.49 -31.21 35.87
C GLU A 370 34.51 -32.31 36.31
N ASP A 371 33.90 -33.01 35.36
CA ASP A 371 33.85 -34.47 35.41
C ASP A 371 33.61 -35.05 34.00
N GLU A 372 34.56 -35.87 33.57
CA GLU A 372 34.56 -36.64 32.33
C GLU A 372 33.64 -37.88 32.46
N SER A 373 32.94 -38.26 31.39
CA SER A 373 33.17 -39.58 30.76
C SER A 373 32.25 -39.88 29.56
N ALA A 374 32.94 -40.26 28.47
CA ALA A 374 32.65 -41.32 27.51
C ALA A 374 31.43 -41.27 26.56
N GLN A 375 31.74 -40.93 25.30
CA GLN A 375 31.47 -41.69 24.06
C GLN A 375 30.07 -42.29 23.82
N ASP A 376 29.39 -41.80 22.77
CA ASP A 376 29.16 -42.62 21.57
C ASP A 376 28.94 -41.75 20.32
N LYS A 377 29.38 -42.28 19.18
CA LYS A 377 29.41 -41.66 17.86
C LYS A 377 28.07 -41.81 17.14
N GLY A 378 27.65 -40.77 16.44
CA GLY A 378 26.57 -40.80 15.46
C GLY A 378 26.69 -39.60 14.53
N SER A 379 27.34 -39.83 13.38
CA SER A 379 27.47 -38.94 12.23
C SER A 379 26.11 -38.48 11.69
N ASP A 380 26.00 -37.21 11.30
CA ASP A 380 25.48 -36.81 10.00
C ASP A 380 25.93 -35.37 9.71
N GLU A 381 26.71 -35.25 8.63
CA GLU A 381 27.27 -34.03 8.07
C GLU A 381 26.14 -33.20 7.41
N ALA A 382 26.04 -31.93 7.78
CA ALA A 382 25.37 -30.90 6.99
C ALA A 382 26.34 -29.73 6.85
N ASP A 383 26.83 -29.58 5.63
CA ASP A 383 27.80 -28.58 5.20
C ASP A 383 27.33 -27.16 5.54
N GLN A 384 28.19 -26.45 6.28
CA GLN A 384 28.20 -25.01 6.39
C GLN A 384 28.86 -24.48 5.12
N ASP A 385 28.09 -23.82 4.26
CA ASP A 385 28.64 -22.94 3.24
C ASP A 385 28.38 -21.48 3.68
N ASP A 386 29.50 -20.78 3.85
CA ASP A 386 29.64 -19.37 4.14
C ASP A 386 28.84 -18.49 3.16
N GLU A 387 27.94 -17.63 3.67
CA GLU A 387 27.60 -16.39 2.99
C GLU A 387 28.32 -15.24 3.70
N SER A 388 29.34 -14.75 3.01
CA SER A 388 30.15 -13.59 3.32
C SER A 388 29.29 -12.36 3.57
N ASP A 389 29.42 -11.81 4.78
CA ASP A 389 29.16 -10.41 5.09
C ASP A 389 29.93 -9.51 4.11
N GLN A 390 29.25 -9.06 3.06
CA GLN A 390 29.59 -7.80 2.41
C GLN A 390 28.64 -6.76 2.97
N SER A 391 29.01 -6.28 4.17
CA SER A 391 28.55 -5.02 4.69
C SER A 391 28.93 -3.92 3.69
N ASP A 392 27.93 -3.24 3.13
CA ASP A 392 28.13 -2.03 2.35
C ASP A 392 28.78 -0.96 3.23
N GLU A 393 30.10 -0.84 3.10
CA GLU A 393 30.88 0.35 3.44
C GLU A 393 30.48 1.46 2.46
N ASN A 394 29.41 2.21 2.74
CA ASN A 394 29.21 3.61 2.30
C ASN A 394 27.93 4.26 2.86
N ALA A 395 27.58 3.96 4.11
CA ALA A 395 26.85 4.92 4.94
C ALA A 395 27.88 5.61 5.85
N PRO A 396 27.80 6.93 6.12
CA PRO A 396 28.52 7.46 7.25
C PRO A 396 28.00 6.69 8.46
N ALA A 397 28.90 5.93 9.08
CA ALA A 397 28.67 5.34 10.38
C ALA A 397 28.60 6.49 11.39
N ASP A 398 27.45 7.15 11.44
CA ASP A 398 27.05 7.84 12.66
C ASP A 398 26.83 6.72 13.67
N GLN A 399 27.86 6.51 14.50
CA GLN A 399 27.68 5.92 15.82
C GLN A 399 26.69 6.81 16.55
N ALA A 400 25.39 6.59 16.31
CA ALA A 400 24.33 7.20 17.06
C ALA A 400 24.48 6.68 18.49
N VAL A 401 25.07 7.52 19.33
CA VAL A 401 24.83 7.44 20.77
C VAL A 401 23.31 7.39 20.91
N ASP A 402 22.79 6.37 21.60
CA ASP A 402 21.38 6.26 21.98
C ASP A 402 21.03 7.48 22.85
N GLN A 403 20.70 8.59 22.19
CA GLN A 403 20.24 9.80 22.86
C GLN A 403 18.75 9.62 23.09
N PRO A 404 18.27 9.59 24.34
CA PRO A 404 16.85 9.47 24.61
C PRO A 404 16.13 10.67 23.99
N VAL A 405 15.08 10.40 23.22
CA VAL A 405 14.20 11.40 22.62
C VAL A 405 12.76 11.02 22.89
N GLU A 406 11.91 12.00 23.18
CA GLU A 406 10.52 11.70 23.55
C GLU A 406 9.53 12.81 23.21
N MET A 407 8.50 12.47 22.45
CA MET A 407 7.38 13.36 22.14
C MET A 407 6.34 13.36 23.27
N THR A 408 6.50 14.30 24.21
CA THR A 408 5.54 14.45 25.32
C THR A 408 4.24 15.16 24.90
N PRO A 409 3.12 14.98 25.63
CA PRO A 409 1.86 15.70 25.37
C PRO A 409 1.99 17.23 25.37
N GLY A 410 2.92 17.77 26.16
CA GLY A 410 3.19 19.21 26.22
C GLY A 410 3.88 19.72 24.95
N ILE A 411 4.81 18.95 24.39
CA ILE A 411 5.48 19.27 23.13
C ILE A 411 4.48 19.15 21.97
N ASP A 412 3.70 18.07 21.93
CA ASP A 412 2.66 17.85 20.92
C ASP A 412 1.62 18.97 20.88
N ALA A 413 1.15 19.44 22.04
CA ALA A 413 0.24 20.57 22.13
C ALA A 413 0.84 21.85 21.52
N GLY A 414 2.16 22.05 21.66
CA GLY A 414 2.90 23.14 21.02
C GLY A 414 2.84 23.06 19.49
N PHE A 415 3.06 21.87 18.93
CA PHE A 415 2.93 21.63 17.50
C PHE A 415 1.48 21.76 17.01
N ALA A 416 0.50 21.31 17.78
CA ALA A 416 -0.92 21.49 17.47
C ALA A 416 -1.29 22.98 17.33
N GLN A 417 -0.74 23.83 18.21
CA GLN A 417 -0.92 25.27 18.13
C GLN A 417 -0.30 25.85 16.86
N LEU A 418 0.94 25.47 16.54
CA LEU A 418 1.63 25.90 15.32
C LEU A 418 0.85 25.50 14.07
N ALA A 419 0.39 24.24 13.99
CA ALA A 419 -0.42 23.74 12.90
C ALA A 419 -1.71 24.57 12.74
N SER A 420 -2.42 24.82 13.84
CA SER A 420 -3.66 25.62 13.84
C SER A 420 -3.44 27.04 13.35
N GLU A 421 -2.36 27.69 13.79
CA GLU A 421 -1.99 29.04 13.34
C GLU A 421 -1.66 29.06 11.84
N ARG A 422 -0.88 28.10 11.35
CA ARG A 422 -0.53 27.97 9.92
C ARG A 422 -1.77 27.75 9.04
N ILE A 423 -2.69 26.89 9.47
CA ILE A 423 -3.93 26.60 8.73
C ILE A 423 -4.83 27.84 8.68
N ARG A 424 -4.97 28.58 9.80
CA ARG A 424 -5.76 29.81 9.85
C ARG A 424 -5.19 30.92 8.98
N ARG A 425 -3.86 31.07 8.95
CA ARG A 425 -3.17 32.08 8.12
C ARG A 425 -3.30 31.78 6.62
N HIS A 426 -3.17 30.51 6.24
CA HIS A 426 -3.17 30.09 4.84
C HIS A 426 -4.07 28.86 4.57
N PRO A 427 -5.41 29.00 4.63
CA PRO A 427 -6.31 27.87 4.47
C PRO A 427 -6.23 27.22 3.08
N LEU A 428 -6.08 28.02 2.02
CA LEU A 428 -5.93 27.50 0.66
C LEU A 428 -4.63 26.70 0.47
N ARG A 429 -3.57 27.03 1.22
CA ARG A 429 -2.33 26.25 1.20
C ARG A 429 -2.60 24.83 1.71
N TYR A 430 -3.26 24.72 2.87
CA TYR A 430 -3.50 23.45 3.53
C TYR A 430 -4.56 22.59 2.81
N TYR A 431 -5.70 23.16 2.43
CA TYR A 431 -6.82 22.38 1.90
C TYR A 431 -6.75 22.11 0.39
N LEU A 432 -5.99 22.88 -0.37
CA LEU A 432 -5.98 22.76 -1.84
C LEU A 432 -4.58 22.61 -2.41
N TRP A 433 -3.68 23.57 -2.15
CA TRP A 433 -2.38 23.62 -2.83
C TRP A 433 -1.46 22.47 -2.41
N LEU A 434 -1.35 22.22 -1.11
CA LEU A 434 -0.46 21.19 -0.58
C LEU A 434 -0.93 19.78 -0.96
N PRO A 435 -2.22 19.41 -0.85
CA PRO A 435 -2.71 18.16 -1.41
C PRO A 435 -2.50 18.05 -2.92
N THR A 436 -2.65 19.14 -3.69
CA THR A 436 -2.38 19.11 -5.14
C THR A 436 -0.90 18.82 -5.41
N LYS A 437 0.01 19.45 -4.65
CA LYS A 437 1.45 19.18 -4.73
C LYS A 437 1.79 17.74 -4.38
N ARG A 438 1.24 17.21 -3.27
CA ARG A 438 1.41 15.81 -2.87
C ARG A 438 0.86 14.85 -3.92
N ALA A 439 -0.29 15.15 -4.52
CA ALA A 439 -0.84 14.34 -5.59
C ALA A 439 0.10 14.31 -6.81
N ALA A 440 0.73 15.44 -7.14
CA ALA A 440 1.71 15.52 -8.22
C ALA A 440 3.01 14.77 -7.87
N SER A 441 3.53 14.91 -6.66
CA SER A 441 4.74 14.18 -6.22
C SER A 441 4.47 12.68 -6.19
N LEU A 442 3.36 12.24 -5.62
CA LEU A 442 2.94 10.83 -5.64
C LEU A 442 2.81 10.27 -7.06
N TRP A 443 2.15 11.00 -7.98
CA TRP A 443 1.89 10.49 -9.33
C TRP A 443 3.13 10.47 -10.23
N PHE A 444 3.95 11.53 -10.17
CA PHE A 444 5.08 11.73 -11.09
C PHE A 444 6.43 11.37 -10.48
N ASP A 445 6.43 10.72 -9.32
CA ASP A 445 7.60 10.06 -8.77
C ASP A 445 8.18 9.04 -9.77
N THR A 446 9.47 8.74 -9.63
CA THR A 446 10.12 7.67 -10.38
C THR A 446 9.58 6.30 -10.02
N HIS A 447 8.94 6.14 -8.85
CA HIS A 447 8.48 4.87 -8.30
C HIS A 447 9.60 3.82 -8.30
N SER A 448 10.83 4.28 -8.01
CA SER A 448 12.04 3.48 -7.95
C SER A 448 12.28 2.85 -6.57
N GLN A 449 11.40 3.11 -5.59
CA GLN A 449 11.49 2.52 -4.24
C GLN A 449 11.66 0.99 -4.33
N TYR A 450 12.57 0.45 -3.52
CA TYR A 450 12.97 -0.96 -3.44
C TYR A 450 13.76 -1.51 -4.62
N TYR A 451 14.09 -0.70 -5.64
CA TYR A 451 15.13 -1.07 -6.60
C TYR A 451 16.52 -0.71 -6.05
N PRO A 452 17.61 -1.37 -6.50
CA PRO A 452 18.97 -1.04 -6.07
C PRO A 452 19.43 0.39 -6.40
N PHE A 453 18.71 1.08 -7.28
CA PHE A 453 18.95 2.48 -7.65
C PHE A 453 17.89 3.43 -7.06
N GLU A 454 17.17 3.01 -6.01
CA GLU A 454 16.16 3.85 -5.37
C GLU A 454 16.73 5.21 -4.96
N GLY A 455 15.87 6.22 -4.95
CA GLY A 455 16.28 7.60 -4.73
C GLY A 455 15.39 8.58 -5.49
N GLN A 456 15.76 9.85 -5.42
CA GLN A 456 14.98 10.94 -6.00
C GLN A 456 15.67 11.54 -7.21
N LEU A 457 14.89 11.80 -8.27
CA LEU A 457 15.44 12.38 -9.49
C LEU A 457 15.91 13.83 -9.30
N LEU A 458 15.31 14.57 -8.37
CA LEU A 458 15.60 15.99 -8.18
C LEU A 458 15.94 16.30 -6.72
N PRO A 459 16.94 17.17 -6.47
CA PRO A 459 17.79 17.85 -7.46
C PRO A 459 18.82 16.91 -8.11
N LEU A 460 19.26 17.22 -9.34
CA LEU A 460 20.19 16.38 -10.10
C LEU A 460 21.61 16.30 -9.50
N GLU A 461 21.93 17.22 -8.60
CA GLU A 461 23.24 17.31 -7.93
C GLU A 461 23.42 16.21 -6.87
N ASP A 462 22.30 15.73 -6.31
CA ASP A 462 22.28 14.71 -5.24
C ASP A 462 22.24 13.27 -5.80
N LEU A 463 22.36 13.11 -7.13
CA LEU A 463 22.31 11.79 -7.76
C LEU A 463 23.57 10.98 -7.43
N ASP A 464 23.35 9.73 -7.06
CA ASP A 464 24.41 8.75 -6.87
C ASP A 464 24.81 8.12 -8.22
N TYR A 465 26.04 8.37 -8.64
CA TYR A 465 26.59 7.89 -9.91
C TYR A 465 27.11 6.46 -9.84
N ASP A 466 27.42 5.95 -8.65
CA ASP A 466 27.97 4.61 -8.43
C ASP A 466 26.88 3.54 -8.65
N ILE A 467 25.65 3.83 -8.20
CA ILE A 467 24.46 3.01 -8.50
C ILE A 467 23.71 3.46 -9.77
N HIS A 468 24.31 4.33 -10.57
CA HIS A 468 23.85 4.74 -11.89
C HIS A 468 22.46 5.43 -11.92
N GLN A 469 22.12 6.20 -10.88
CA GLN A 469 20.83 6.90 -10.81
C GLN A 469 20.59 7.87 -11.99
N GLN A 470 21.66 8.45 -12.55
CA GLN A 470 21.63 9.34 -13.72
C GLN A 470 21.04 8.69 -14.98
N PHE A 471 20.98 7.35 -15.04
CA PHE A 471 20.35 6.63 -16.14
C PHE A 471 19.00 6.03 -15.73
N TRP A 472 18.93 5.41 -14.54
CA TRP A 472 17.76 4.67 -14.11
C TRP A 472 16.59 5.57 -13.70
N LEU A 473 16.85 6.64 -12.94
CA LEU A 473 15.79 7.55 -12.49
C LEU A 473 15.11 8.29 -13.66
N PRO A 474 15.84 8.86 -14.65
CA PRO A 474 15.21 9.42 -15.84
C PRO A 474 14.43 8.39 -16.67
N LEU A 475 14.91 7.15 -16.78
CA LEU A 475 14.19 6.07 -17.46
C LEU A 475 12.85 5.79 -16.77
N PHE A 476 12.86 5.64 -15.45
CA PHE A 476 11.67 5.37 -14.65
C PHE A 476 10.68 6.54 -14.69
N ALA A 477 11.15 7.78 -14.58
CA ALA A 477 10.32 8.96 -14.83
C ALA A 477 9.69 8.91 -16.23
N GLY A 478 10.48 8.61 -17.27
CA GLY A 478 10.00 8.47 -18.64
C GLY A 478 8.92 7.38 -18.80
N LEU A 479 9.07 6.25 -18.11
CA LEU A 479 8.08 5.18 -18.06
C LEU A 479 6.80 5.64 -17.34
N THR A 480 6.90 6.34 -16.21
CA THR A 480 5.74 6.92 -15.52
C THR A 480 4.95 7.85 -16.46
N PHE A 481 5.64 8.72 -17.19
CA PHE A 481 5.02 9.57 -18.21
C PHE A 481 4.39 8.76 -19.34
N LEU A 482 5.06 7.71 -19.84
CA LEU A 482 4.54 6.86 -20.92
C LEU A 482 3.23 6.17 -20.51
N TYR A 483 3.19 5.52 -19.34
CA TYR A 483 1.97 4.86 -18.84
C TYR A 483 0.86 5.89 -18.62
N THR A 484 1.18 7.06 -18.09
CA THR A 484 0.23 8.16 -17.89
C THR A 484 -0.38 8.62 -19.22
N LEU A 485 0.46 8.91 -20.22
CA LEU A 485 0.02 9.36 -21.55
C LEU A 485 -0.82 8.30 -22.27
N LEU A 486 -0.41 7.02 -22.20
CA LEU A 486 -1.18 5.91 -22.73
C LEU A 486 -2.53 5.75 -22.03
N GLY A 487 -2.55 5.91 -20.70
CA GLY A 487 -3.78 5.88 -19.91
C GLY A 487 -4.75 7.00 -20.28
N ILE A 488 -4.26 8.24 -20.37
CA ILE A 488 -5.05 9.40 -20.81
C ILE A 488 -5.57 9.21 -22.24
N ALA A 489 -4.72 8.75 -23.17
CA ALA A 489 -5.11 8.49 -24.55
C ALA A 489 -6.20 7.41 -24.64
N GLY A 490 -6.06 6.32 -23.89
CA GLY A 490 -7.06 5.24 -23.84
C GLY A 490 -8.39 5.71 -23.26
N GLY A 491 -8.34 6.48 -22.18
CA GLY A 491 -9.51 7.12 -21.57
C GLY A 491 -10.21 8.07 -22.55
N TRP A 492 -9.43 8.88 -23.28
CA TRP A 492 -9.93 9.77 -24.32
C TRP A 492 -10.62 8.99 -25.46
N PHE A 493 -10.01 7.92 -25.97
CA PHE A 493 -10.63 7.11 -27.03
C PHE A 493 -11.95 6.46 -26.59
N LEU A 494 -12.03 5.99 -25.34
CA LEU A 494 -13.29 5.50 -24.77
C LEU A 494 -14.31 6.63 -24.65
N TRP A 495 -13.91 7.81 -24.20
CA TRP A 495 -14.79 8.98 -24.08
C TRP A 495 -15.39 9.37 -25.43
N GLN A 496 -14.58 9.33 -26.49
CA GLN A 496 -15.01 9.65 -27.86
C GLN A 496 -16.03 8.66 -28.44
N THR A 497 -16.16 7.45 -27.91
CA THR A 497 -17.23 6.52 -28.36
C THR A 497 -18.64 7.03 -28.07
N ARG A 498 -18.78 7.98 -27.12
CA ARG A 498 -20.06 8.55 -26.66
C ARG A 498 -21.08 7.50 -26.18
N ASP A 499 -20.63 6.29 -25.89
CA ASP A 499 -21.46 5.21 -25.34
C ASP A 499 -21.58 5.36 -23.82
N PHE A 500 -22.78 5.09 -23.29
CA PHE A 500 -23.04 5.08 -21.86
C PHE A 500 -22.18 4.04 -21.14
N ILE A 501 -22.01 2.87 -21.74
CA ILE A 501 -21.21 1.78 -21.13
C ILE A 501 -19.73 2.19 -21.05
N ALA A 502 -19.19 2.82 -22.10
CA ALA A 502 -17.83 3.35 -22.08
C ALA A 502 -17.65 4.43 -20.99
N ARG A 503 -18.61 5.36 -20.84
CA ARG A 503 -18.60 6.36 -19.77
C ARG A 503 -18.66 5.75 -18.37
N GLN A 504 -19.39 4.66 -18.22
CA GLN A 504 -19.44 3.91 -16.97
C GLN A 504 -18.07 3.32 -16.59
N TRP A 505 -17.31 2.78 -17.55
CA TRP A 505 -15.95 2.29 -17.28
C TRP A 505 -14.97 3.41 -16.94
N LEU A 506 -15.10 4.56 -17.62
CA LEU A 506 -14.32 5.75 -17.30
C LEU A 506 -14.61 6.26 -15.88
N LEU A 507 -15.89 6.32 -15.49
CA LEU A 507 -16.27 6.70 -14.13
C LEU A 507 -15.68 5.74 -13.10
N LEU A 508 -15.81 4.43 -13.33
CA LEU A 508 -15.28 3.41 -12.44
C LEU A 508 -13.76 3.57 -12.26
N ALA A 509 -13.00 3.61 -13.36
CA ALA A 509 -11.56 3.76 -13.29
C ALA A 509 -11.13 5.08 -12.66
N ALA A 510 -11.80 6.19 -13.01
CA ALA A 510 -11.52 7.49 -12.42
C ALA A 510 -11.73 7.48 -10.91
N LEU A 511 -12.81 6.86 -10.41
CA LEU A 511 -13.03 6.74 -8.98
C LEU A 511 -12.02 5.81 -8.31
N MET A 512 -11.65 4.69 -8.94
CA MET A 512 -10.64 3.77 -8.41
C MET A 512 -9.26 4.44 -8.28
N ILE A 513 -8.88 5.29 -9.22
CA ILE A 513 -7.60 6.01 -9.24
C ILE A 513 -7.64 7.23 -8.32
N PHE A 514 -8.57 8.15 -8.58
CA PHE A 514 -8.49 9.50 -8.01
C PHE A 514 -9.03 9.59 -6.59
N LEU A 515 -9.91 8.69 -6.14
CA LEU A 515 -10.34 8.69 -4.74
C LEU A 515 -9.18 8.33 -3.81
N ARG A 516 -8.36 7.34 -4.21
CA ARG A 516 -7.17 6.92 -3.46
C ARG A 516 -6.07 7.98 -3.52
N LEU A 517 -5.80 8.54 -4.70
CA LEU A 517 -4.86 9.66 -4.84
C LEU A 517 -5.27 10.87 -3.98
N ALA A 518 -6.56 11.23 -3.99
CA ALA A 518 -7.07 12.33 -3.16
C ALA A 518 -6.93 12.04 -1.65
N PHE A 519 -7.14 10.79 -1.24
CA PHE A 519 -6.95 10.39 0.16
C PHE A 519 -5.49 10.51 0.59
N PHE A 520 -4.56 9.84 -0.10
CA PHE A 520 -3.14 9.83 0.28
C PHE A 520 -2.48 11.20 0.12
N SER A 521 -2.85 11.98 -0.90
CA SER A 521 -2.39 13.35 -1.02
C SER A 521 -2.90 14.27 0.08
N SER A 522 -3.94 13.88 0.82
CA SER A 522 -4.40 14.66 1.96
C SER A 522 -3.56 14.41 3.21
N LEU A 523 -2.80 13.31 3.31
CA LEU A 523 -2.04 12.90 4.50
C LEU A 523 -0.63 13.51 4.53
N GLU A 524 0.03 13.43 5.69
CA GLU A 524 1.37 13.92 5.97
C GLU A 524 2.51 13.04 5.44
N ASN A 525 2.21 11.80 5.02
CA ASN A 525 3.17 10.80 4.54
C ASN A 525 2.97 10.46 3.05
N PRO A 526 3.31 11.37 2.11
CA PRO A 526 3.17 11.13 0.68
C PRO A 526 4.24 10.13 0.17
N GLU A 527 4.05 8.85 0.42
CA GLU A 527 4.91 7.79 -0.11
C GLU A 527 4.43 7.29 -1.48
N PRO A 528 5.29 7.28 -2.52
CA PRO A 528 4.93 6.82 -3.87
C PRO A 528 4.34 5.40 -3.93
N ARG A 529 4.79 4.49 -3.03
CA ARG A 529 4.22 3.13 -2.92
C ARG A 529 2.72 3.10 -2.70
N TYR A 530 2.11 4.15 -2.14
CA TYR A 530 0.68 4.19 -1.85
C TYR A 530 -0.21 4.38 -3.08
N VAL A 531 0.37 4.69 -4.24
CA VAL A 531 -0.37 4.94 -5.48
C VAL A 531 0.02 4.01 -6.62
N VAL A 532 0.85 2.99 -6.41
CA VAL A 532 1.30 2.07 -7.48
C VAL A 532 0.14 1.30 -8.14
N GLU A 533 -1.00 1.18 -7.47
CA GLU A 533 -2.23 0.58 -8.01
C GLU A 533 -2.86 1.40 -9.15
N ILE A 534 -2.36 2.62 -9.44
CA ILE A 534 -2.77 3.36 -10.65
C ILE A 534 -2.29 2.67 -11.93
N PHE A 535 -1.09 2.07 -11.93
CA PHE A 535 -0.46 1.52 -13.14
C PHE A 535 -1.25 0.40 -13.80
N PRO A 536 -1.87 -0.55 -13.05
CA PRO A 536 -2.82 -1.51 -13.62
C PRO A 536 -3.94 -0.87 -14.45
N PHE A 537 -4.55 0.21 -13.98
CA PHE A 537 -5.62 0.91 -14.71
C PHE A 537 -5.08 1.71 -15.89
N LEU A 538 -3.89 2.31 -15.77
CA LEU A 538 -3.19 2.93 -16.89
C LEU A 538 -2.84 1.89 -17.97
N ALA A 539 -2.45 0.67 -17.61
CA ALA A 539 -2.18 -0.42 -18.55
C ALA A 539 -3.46 -0.90 -19.27
N ILE A 540 -4.60 -0.99 -18.56
CA ILE A 540 -5.91 -1.29 -19.16
C ILE A 540 -6.25 -0.28 -20.26
N PHE A 541 -6.15 1.02 -19.94
CA PHE A 541 -6.41 2.08 -20.91
C PHE A 541 -5.34 2.15 -22.00
N GLY A 542 -4.07 1.93 -21.65
CA GLY A 542 -2.97 1.90 -22.61
C GLY A 542 -3.15 0.82 -23.67
N GLY A 543 -3.69 -0.35 -23.30
CA GLY A 543 -4.07 -1.38 -24.25
C GLY A 543 -5.11 -0.90 -25.28
N ILE A 544 -6.09 -0.12 -24.84
CA ILE A 544 -7.10 0.51 -25.72
C ILE A 544 -6.44 1.56 -26.62
N ALA A 545 -5.56 2.40 -26.06
CA ALA A 545 -4.85 3.44 -26.78
C ALA A 545 -4.01 2.87 -27.93
N LEU A 546 -3.13 1.90 -27.63
CA LEU A 546 -2.22 1.31 -28.60
C LEU A 546 -2.95 0.70 -29.80
N VAL A 547 -4.06 0.01 -29.55
CA VAL A 547 -4.84 -0.66 -30.60
C VAL A 547 -5.63 0.34 -31.43
N ARG A 548 -6.20 1.37 -30.82
CA ARG A 548 -6.99 2.38 -31.54
C ARG A 548 -6.11 3.36 -32.32
N MET A 549 -4.91 3.69 -31.82
CA MET A 549 -3.92 4.46 -32.59
C MET A 549 -3.42 3.68 -33.81
N GLY A 550 -3.12 2.39 -33.66
CA GLY A 550 -2.72 1.51 -34.77
C GLY A 550 -3.86 1.15 -35.74
N GLY A 551 -5.11 1.46 -35.38
CA GLY A 551 -6.32 1.21 -36.17
C GLY A 551 -6.88 2.43 -36.92
N LEU A 552 -6.24 3.61 -36.81
CA LEU A 552 -6.64 4.78 -37.60
C LEU A 552 -6.52 4.45 -39.11
N PRO A 553 -7.61 4.56 -39.89
CA PRO A 553 -7.51 4.43 -41.34
C PRO A 553 -6.61 5.55 -41.89
N LYS A 554 -5.61 5.18 -42.70
CA LYS A 554 -5.13 6.06 -43.77
C LYS A 554 -6.34 6.33 -44.67
N GLY A 555 -6.93 7.52 -44.57
CA GLY A 555 -8.01 7.95 -45.47
C GLY A 555 -8.87 9.06 -44.88
N ARG A 556 -8.42 10.31 -44.99
CA ARG A 556 -9.38 11.37 -45.32
C ARG A 556 -9.72 11.13 -46.79
N ASP A 557 -10.93 10.67 -47.06
CA ASP A 557 -11.56 10.90 -48.36
C ASP A 557 -11.69 12.41 -48.52
N VAL A 558 -10.76 13.00 -49.27
CA VAL A 558 -10.96 14.28 -49.93
C VAL A 558 -11.57 13.95 -51.29
N SER A 559 -12.89 13.95 -51.35
CA SER A 559 -13.62 14.13 -52.60
C SER A 559 -14.98 14.78 -52.31
N ALA A 560 -14.98 16.09 -52.29
CA ALA A 560 -16.01 16.96 -52.87
C ALA A 560 -15.39 18.34 -53.08
#